data_AF-A0A0Q5I9M7-F1
#
_entry.id   AF-A0A0Q5I9M7-F1
#
_cell.length_a   1.000
_cell.length_b   1.000
_cell.length_c   1.000
_cell.angle_alpha   90.00
_cell.angle_beta   90.00
_cell.angle_gamma   90.00
#
_symmetry.space_group_name_H-M   'P 1'
#
loop_
_entity.id
_entity.type
_entity.pdbx_description
1 polymer ?
#
loop_
_entity_poly.entity_id
_entity_poly.type
_entity_poly.pdbx_seq_one_letter_code
_entity_poly.pdbx_strand_id
1 'polypeptide(L)'
;MLQTFLCFPMVISSLLVPRITRVRFWKSSLEHYHRINSERYRNEWIAPHGISYRVRDDPEPQHVQFPVDATGPTQPLKKSGDGYWLWFHPSLVPVALALRDSHLHWYTQDTGSLVPSPEHGLHFGVNDLGLINIYGKDVARLPNWLQLIFASHAVRPNGRVSAELLASQVHTRPAETLAPEVMLSLAVEDLNEAATTAWGQPVIRLTDTITALMKGCHRFRVQQQTDLYVLAKDVTRVVLESMDLDLLLKHGPPLKKGENRPGTRTALQRALATQIGADPARDLMAPLAGVYDLRLNDAHHAQDKLESGLRLLGIQSTWPLVRQGEHLLGQTAITLREAACIIRAWPPSQPLMPQPLSTEA
;
A
#
# COMPACT_ATOMS: atom_id res chain seq x y z
N MET A 1 47.92 23.20 -48.80
CA MET A 1 47.92 24.63 -48.42
C MET A 1 46.46 25.02 -48.17
N LEU A 2 45.82 24.43 -47.14
CA LEU A 2 45.42 25.09 -45.88
C LEU A 2 44.94 26.54 -46.07
N GLN A 3 43.63 26.68 -46.29
CA GLN A 3 42.90 27.92 -46.02
C GLN A 3 42.36 27.83 -44.60
N THR A 4 42.95 28.65 -43.75
CA THR A 4 42.62 28.93 -42.36
C THR A 4 41.19 29.47 -42.27
N PHE A 5 40.26 28.68 -41.72
CA PHE A 5 39.02 29.22 -41.18
C PHE A 5 39.31 29.79 -39.80
N LEU A 6 39.37 31.12 -39.74
CA LEU A 6 39.45 31.91 -38.52
C LEU A 6 38.21 31.68 -37.67
N CYS A 7 38.45 31.31 -36.40
CA CYS A 7 37.49 31.22 -35.32
C CYS A 7 36.65 32.50 -35.20
N PHE A 8 35.32 32.36 -35.28
CA PHE A 8 34.42 33.34 -34.68
C PHE A 8 34.42 33.14 -33.15
N PRO A 9 34.58 34.19 -32.34
CA PRO A 9 34.41 34.07 -30.90
C PRO A 9 32.94 33.82 -30.60
N MET A 10 32.66 32.68 -29.98
CA MET A 10 31.34 32.33 -29.47
C MET A 10 31.04 33.27 -28.30
N VAL A 11 30.28 34.35 -28.57
CA VAL A 11 29.78 35.25 -27.53
C VAL A 11 28.79 34.44 -26.68
N ILE A 12 29.22 34.13 -25.45
CA ILE A 12 28.42 33.48 -24.43
C ILE A 12 27.42 34.52 -23.91
N SER A 13 26.29 34.66 -24.59
CA SER A 13 25.15 35.43 -24.07
C SER A 13 24.15 34.48 -23.43
N SER A 14 23.78 34.82 -22.21
CA SER A 14 22.75 34.15 -21.44
C SER A 14 21.41 34.29 -22.15
N LEU A 15 20.75 33.17 -22.42
CA LEU A 15 19.43 33.16 -23.05
C LEU A 15 18.35 33.08 -21.97
N LEU A 16 17.44 34.05 -21.98
CA LEU A 16 16.17 33.92 -21.28
C LEU A 16 15.34 32.87 -22.04
N VAL A 17 15.30 31.64 -21.53
CA VAL A 17 14.47 30.59 -22.13
C VAL A 17 13.11 30.61 -21.43
N PRO A 18 12.02 31.05 -22.10
CA PRO A 18 10.69 30.97 -21.53
C PRO A 18 10.30 29.49 -21.37
N ARG A 19 10.19 29.03 -20.12
CA ARG A 19 9.73 27.68 -19.82
C ARG A 19 8.21 27.62 -19.95
N ILE A 20 7.71 27.05 -21.05
CA ILE A 20 6.28 26.83 -21.25
C ILE A 20 5.92 25.46 -20.67
N THR A 21 5.35 25.43 -19.47
CA THR A 21 4.68 24.22 -18.98
C THR A 21 3.19 24.38 -19.21
N ARG A 22 2.65 23.72 -20.24
CA ARG A 22 1.21 23.71 -20.49
C ARG A 22 0.56 22.69 -19.56
N VAL A 23 -0.18 23.17 -18.58
CA VAL A 23 -0.98 22.30 -17.73
C VAL A 23 -2.41 22.31 -18.26
N ARG A 24 -2.95 21.13 -18.58
CA ARG A 24 -4.32 20.98 -19.06
C ARG A 24 -5.19 20.49 -17.93
N PHE A 25 -6.26 21.23 -17.65
CA PHE A 25 -7.29 20.82 -16.70
C PHE A 25 -8.64 20.79 -17.40
N TRP A 26 -9.43 19.78 -17.06
CA TRP A 26 -10.84 19.72 -17.42
C TRP A 26 -11.63 20.00 -16.15
N LYS A 27 -12.52 20.98 -16.19
CA LYS A 27 -13.48 21.25 -15.11
C LYS A 27 -14.87 21.15 -15.71
N SER A 28 -15.66 20.17 -15.27
CA SER A 28 -17.07 20.10 -15.64
C SER A 28 -17.91 20.88 -14.63
N SER A 29 -18.85 21.68 -15.15
CA SER A 29 -20.10 22.00 -14.46
C SER A 29 -21.23 21.42 -15.32
N LEU A 30 -22.39 21.19 -14.71
CA LEU A 30 -23.48 20.35 -15.23
C LEU A 30 -24.01 20.71 -16.64
N GLU A 31 -23.64 21.84 -17.24
CA GLU A 31 -24.12 22.24 -18.58
C GLU A 31 -23.03 22.76 -19.54
N HIS A 32 -21.76 22.93 -19.12
CA HIS A 32 -20.72 23.49 -19.99
C HIS A 32 -19.33 22.89 -19.73
N TYR A 33 -18.61 22.56 -20.81
CA TYR A 33 -17.18 22.21 -20.76
C TYR A 33 -16.34 23.47 -20.93
N HIS A 34 -15.66 23.91 -19.88
CA HIS A 34 -14.72 25.01 -19.96
C HIS A 34 -13.29 24.49 -20.11
N ARG A 35 -12.64 24.84 -21.23
CA ARG A 35 -11.21 24.63 -21.42
C ARG A 35 -10.45 25.84 -20.88
N ILE A 36 -9.78 25.65 -19.76
CA ILE A 36 -8.88 26.66 -19.19
C ILE A 36 -7.45 26.28 -19.56
N ASN A 37 -6.83 27.08 -20.43
CA ASN A 37 -5.39 26.99 -20.70
C ASN A 37 -4.69 28.01 -19.79
N SER A 38 -3.79 27.56 -18.93
CA SER A 38 -2.90 28.46 -18.19
C SER A 38 -1.44 28.18 -18.55
N GLU A 39 -0.66 29.26 -18.63
CA GLU A 39 0.77 29.21 -18.89
C GLU A 39 1.48 29.78 -17.66
N ARG A 40 2.32 28.96 -17.02
CA ARG A 40 3.12 29.41 -15.88
C ARG A 40 4.48 29.85 -16.39
N TYR A 41 4.67 31.17 -16.50
CA TYR A 41 5.95 31.78 -16.82
C TYR A 41 6.84 31.75 -15.58
N ARG A 42 7.94 30.99 -15.62
CA ARG A 42 9.02 31.11 -14.65
C ARG A 42 10.25 31.58 -15.42
N ASN A 43 10.69 32.81 -15.16
CA ASN A 43 11.94 33.33 -15.69
C ASN A 43 13.07 32.67 -14.88
N GLU A 44 13.55 31.53 -15.37
CA GLU A 44 14.70 30.82 -14.79
C GLU A 44 15.93 31.19 -15.62
N TRP A 45 16.90 31.84 -14.98
CA TRP A 45 18.17 32.14 -15.61
C TRP A 45 19.01 30.87 -15.64
N ILE A 46 19.09 30.23 -16.81
CA ILE A 46 19.93 29.05 -17.01
C ILE A 46 21.25 29.55 -17.59
N ALA A 47 22.29 29.58 -16.76
CA ALA A 47 23.63 29.89 -17.24
C ALA A 47 24.04 28.85 -18.30
N PRO A 48 24.65 29.27 -19.42
CA PRO A 48 25.16 28.33 -20.42
C PRO A 48 26.18 27.41 -19.74
N HIS A 49 25.80 26.15 -19.63
CA HIS A 49 26.64 25.10 -19.10
C HIS A 49 26.99 24.18 -20.27
N GLY A 50 28.24 23.73 -20.37
CA GLY A 50 28.69 22.84 -21.43
C GLY A 50 28.05 21.45 -21.38
N ILE A 51 27.14 21.20 -20.43
CA ILE A 51 26.50 19.94 -20.12
C ILE A 51 24.99 20.17 -19.95
N SER A 52 24.18 19.36 -20.61
CA SER A 52 22.72 19.38 -20.60
C SER A 52 22.17 17.98 -20.35
N TYR A 53 21.90 17.68 -19.08
CA TYR A 53 21.38 16.39 -18.63
C TYR A 53 19.95 16.10 -19.09
N ARG A 54 19.16 17.14 -19.43
CA ARG A 54 17.72 17.02 -19.74
C ARG A 54 17.38 17.12 -21.23
N VAL A 55 18.22 17.78 -22.02
CA VAL A 55 17.94 18.05 -23.45
C VAL A 55 18.89 17.28 -24.35
N ARG A 56 20.16 17.11 -23.93
CA ARG A 56 21.17 16.35 -24.67
C ARG A 56 21.48 14.98 -24.04
N ASP A 57 20.86 14.68 -22.89
CA ASP A 57 21.12 13.48 -22.08
C ASP A 57 22.61 13.28 -21.74
N ASP A 58 23.32 14.38 -21.51
CA ASP A 58 24.71 14.27 -21.09
C ASP A 58 24.83 13.55 -19.73
N PRO A 59 25.94 12.85 -19.46
CA PRO A 59 26.13 12.16 -18.20
C PRO A 59 26.08 13.11 -17.00
N GLU A 60 25.09 12.92 -16.12
CA GLU A 60 25.03 13.64 -14.85
C GLU A 60 26.10 13.10 -13.89
N PRO A 61 27.00 13.96 -13.35
CA PRO A 61 27.96 13.51 -12.37
C PRO A 61 27.23 13.02 -11.12
N GLN A 62 27.56 11.81 -10.66
CA GLN A 62 26.96 11.24 -9.46
C GLN A 62 27.67 11.76 -8.23
N HIS A 63 26.98 12.63 -7.48
CA HIS A 63 27.49 13.22 -6.24
C HIS A 63 26.80 12.67 -4.99
N VAL A 64 25.67 11.95 -5.16
CA VAL A 64 24.89 11.44 -4.04
C VAL A 64 25.61 10.26 -3.41
N GLN A 65 25.89 10.38 -2.11
CA GLN A 65 26.64 9.37 -1.38
C GLN A 65 25.72 8.46 -0.58
N PHE A 66 26.05 7.17 -0.54
CA PHE A 66 25.30 6.14 0.17
C PHE A 66 26.19 5.33 1.11
N PRO A 67 25.65 4.83 2.24
CA PRO A 67 26.36 3.92 3.12
C PRO A 67 26.37 2.50 2.52
N VAL A 68 27.45 2.14 1.83
CA VAL A 68 27.60 0.81 1.22
C VAL A 68 28.08 -0.23 2.25
N ASP A 69 28.92 0.21 3.19
CA ASP A 69 29.51 -0.66 4.22
C ASP A 69 29.02 -0.29 5.62
N ALA A 70 29.03 -1.28 6.53
CA ALA A 70 28.63 -1.10 7.92
C ALA A 70 29.47 -0.02 8.62
N THR A 71 30.79 0.02 8.38
CA THR A 71 31.73 0.94 9.05
C THR A 71 32.40 1.95 8.11
N GLY A 72 32.25 1.79 6.79
CA GLY A 72 32.91 2.62 5.80
C GLY A 72 32.32 4.03 5.65
N PRO A 73 33.04 4.94 4.97
CA PRO A 73 32.50 6.23 4.56
C PRO A 73 31.38 6.03 3.53
N THR A 74 30.50 7.02 3.41
CA THR A 74 29.52 7.06 2.33
C THR A 74 30.21 7.31 1.00
N GLN A 75 29.76 6.64 -0.06
CA GLN A 75 30.37 6.75 -1.38
C GLN A 75 29.33 6.89 -2.48
N PRO A 76 29.66 7.53 -3.62
CA PRO A 76 28.79 7.55 -4.77
C PRO A 76 28.62 6.13 -5.33
N LEU A 77 27.40 5.84 -5.80
CA LEU A 77 27.10 4.54 -6.39
C LEU A 77 27.78 4.39 -7.74
N LYS A 78 28.13 3.16 -8.12
CA LYS A 78 28.66 2.86 -9.46
C LYS A 78 27.56 2.24 -10.32
N LYS A 79 27.42 2.71 -11.56
CA LYS A 79 26.47 2.14 -12.54
C LYS A 79 26.94 0.79 -13.11
N SER A 80 28.24 0.50 -13.04
CA SER A 80 28.90 -0.71 -13.54
C SER A 80 29.86 -1.31 -12.50
N GLY A 81 29.84 -2.64 -12.35
CA GLY A 81 30.73 -3.39 -11.45
C GLY A 81 30.13 -3.68 -10.06
N ASP A 82 30.47 -4.87 -9.54
CA ASP A 82 30.20 -5.51 -8.25
C ASP A 82 28.92 -5.13 -7.49
N GLY A 83 28.04 -6.12 -7.36
CA GLY A 83 26.73 -5.98 -6.73
C GLY A 83 26.81 -5.85 -5.21
N TYR A 84 26.27 -4.76 -4.69
CA TYR A 84 25.98 -4.59 -3.27
C TYR A 84 24.51 -4.26 -3.07
N TRP A 85 24.02 -4.57 -1.88
CA TRP A 85 22.68 -4.20 -1.44
C TRP A 85 22.75 -2.89 -0.68
N LEU A 86 21.67 -2.12 -0.73
CA LEU A 86 21.47 -0.94 0.09
C LEU A 86 20.31 -1.18 1.04
N TRP A 87 20.40 -0.62 2.24
CA TRP A 87 19.36 -0.69 3.26
C TRP A 87 18.71 0.68 3.40
N PHE A 88 17.38 0.68 3.48
CA PHE A 88 16.59 1.89 3.63
C PHE A 88 15.61 1.75 4.77
N HIS A 89 15.39 2.87 5.47
CA HIS A 89 14.33 2.98 6.44
C HIS A 89 12.96 2.89 5.74
N PRO A 90 11.97 2.18 6.33
CA PRO A 90 10.61 2.04 5.80
C PRO A 90 9.90 3.33 5.38
N SER A 91 10.23 4.44 6.04
CA SER A 91 9.68 5.76 5.74
C SER A 91 9.99 6.25 4.31
N LEU A 92 10.92 5.60 3.60
CA LEU A 92 11.15 5.83 2.18
C LEU A 92 9.89 5.62 1.34
N VAL A 93 9.09 4.59 1.64
CA VAL A 93 7.96 4.20 0.78
C VAL A 93 6.85 5.25 0.79
N PRO A 94 6.36 5.75 1.94
CA PRO A 94 5.38 6.85 1.94
C PRO A 94 5.87 8.10 1.18
N VAL A 95 7.15 8.45 1.31
CA VAL A 95 7.74 9.61 0.60
C VAL A 95 7.76 9.38 -0.91
N ALA A 96 8.15 8.18 -1.34
CA ALA A 96 8.12 7.81 -2.75
C ALA A 96 6.68 7.74 -3.31
N LEU A 97 5.73 7.24 -2.52
CA LEU A 97 4.31 7.17 -2.89
C LEU A 97 3.59 8.52 -2.91
N ALA A 98 4.17 9.56 -2.30
CA ALA A 98 3.68 10.93 -2.41
C ALA A 98 4.03 11.57 -3.77
N LEU A 99 4.93 10.96 -4.55
CA LEU A 99 5.26 11.43 -5.89
C LEU A 99 4.11 11.10 -6.86
N ARG A 100 3.94 11.93 -7.88
CA ARG A 100 2.90 11.73 -8.90
C ARG A 100 3.17 10.46 -9.70
N ASP A 101 2.11 9.72 -10.01
CA ASP A 101 2.12 8.47 -10.80
C ASP A 101 2.99 7.37 -10.18
N SER A 102 3.29 7.50 -8.89
CA SER A 102 3.98 6.48 -8.13
C SER A 102 3.03 5.36 -7.74
N HIS A 103 3.58 4.17 -7.59
CA HIS A 103 2.81 3.03 -7.08
C HIS A 103 3.72 2.00 -6.39
N LEU A 104 3.08 1.24 -5.51
CA LEU A 104 3.66 0.11 -4.82
C LEU A 104 3.01 -1.16 -5.37
N HIS A 105 3.83 -2.15 -5.69
CA HIS A 105 3.38 -3.46 -6.14
C HIS A 105 4.11 -4.55 -5.35
N TRP A 106 3.43 -5.65 -5.08
CA TRP A 106 3.96 -6.78 -4.32
C TRP A 106 4.07 -8.02 -5.19
N TYR A 107 5.18 -8.74 -5.07
CA TYR A 107 5.40 -10.03 -5.74
C TYR A 107 5.18 -11.20 -4.79
N THR A 108 5.73 -11.10 -3.58
CA THR A 108 5.70 -12.11 -2.53
C THR A 108 5.45 -11.43 -1.19
N GLN A 109 5.50 -12.16 -0.07
CA GLN A 109 5.26 -11.57 1.25
C GLN A 109 6.19 -10.39 1.55
N ASP A 110 7.48 -10.52 1.24
CA ASP A 110 8.49 -9.53 1.57
C ASP A 110 9.17 -8.92 0.35
N THR A 111 8.79 -9.27 -0.88
CA THR A 111 9.34 -8.62 -2.09
C THR A 111 8.29 -7.90 -2.91
N GLY A 112 8.71 -6.81 -3.53
CA GLY A 112 7.85 -6.00 -4.37
C GLY A 112 8.62 -5.06 -5.27
N SER A 113 7.89 -4.15 -5.91
CA SER A 113 8.44 -3.05 -6.69
C SER A 113 7.89 -1.73 -6.18
N LEU A 114 8.80 -0.80 -5.95
CA LEU A 114 8.51 0.60 -5.68
C LEU A 114 8.79 1.39 -6.96
N VAL A 115 7.76 2.00 -7.51
CA VAL A 115 7.87 2.79 -8.73
C VAL A 115 7.65 4.26 -8.36
N PRO A 116 8.71 5.02 -7.99
CA PRO A 116 8.58 6.45 -7.67
C PRO A 116 8.26 7.33 -8.89
N SER A 117 8.49 6.82 -10.10
CA SER A 117 8.20 7.48 -11.38
C SER A 117 7.97 6.41 -12.45
N PRO A 118 7.10 6.61 -13.45
CA PRO A 118 6.76 5.58 -14.45
C PRO A 118 7.95 4.92 -15.16
N GLU A 119 9.06 5.63 -15.28
CA GLU A 119 10.28 5.14 -15.96
C GLU A 119 11.26 4.41 -15.02
N HIS A 120 11.01 4.45 -13.71
CA HIS A 120 11.95 4.01 -12.69
C HIS A 120 11.26 3.05 -11.71
N GLY A 121 11.27 1.76 -12.02
CA GLY A 121 10.86 0.70 -11.10
C GLY A 121 12.04 0.13 -10.33
N LEU A 122 11.90 0.00 -9.02
CA LEU A 122 12.93 -0.56 -8.14
C LEU A 122 12.38 -1.78 -7.42
N HIS A 123 12.99 -2.94 -7.67
CA HIS A 123 12.67 -4.15 -6.95
C HIS A 123 13.27 -4.09 -5.54
N PHE A 124 12.46 -4.39 -4.55
CA PHE A 124 12.87 -4.34 -3.16
C PHE A 124 12.50 -5.64 -2.43
N GLY A 125 13.19 -5.86 -1.31
CA GLY A 125 12.83 -6.84 -0.29
C GLY A 125 12.73 -6.20 1.08
N VAL A 126 11.98 -6.79 2.01
CA VAL A 126 11.93 -6.40 3.42
C VAL A 126 12.65 -7.46 4.24
N ASN A 127 13.59 -7.06 5.10
CA ASN A 127 14.29 -8.00 5.98
C ASN A 127 13.61 -8.17 7.34
N ASP A 128 14.14 -9.05 8.18
CA ASP A 128 13.54 -9.38 9.50
C ASP A 128 13.45 -8.16 10.43
N LEU A 129 14.32 -7.17 10.25
CA LEU A 129 14.31 -5.89 11.00
C LEU A 129 13.30 -4.87 10.44
N GLY A 130 12.60 -5.23 9.36
CA GLY A 130 11.67 -4.34 8.66
C GLY A 130 12.36 -3.35 7.72
N LEU A 131 13.68 -3.42 7.52
CA LEU A 131 14.40 -2.54 6.60
C LEU A 131 14.17 -2.98 5.16
N ILE A 132 14.17 -2.00 4.25
CA ILE A 132 14.00 -2.23 2.82
C ILE A 132 15.38 -2.44 2.19
N ASN A 133 15.54 -3.53 1.46
CA ASN A 133 16.72 -3.85 0.68
C ASN A 133 16.47 -3.61 -0.81
N ILE A 134 17.34 -2.85 -1.46
CA ILE A 134 17.31 -2.60 -2.90
C ILE A 134 18.70 -2.82 -3.46
N TYR A 135 18.76 -3.37 -4.67
CA TYR A 135 20.04 -3.58 -5.33
C TYR A 135 20.70 -2.24 -5.68
N GLY A 136 21.96 -2.05 -5.28
CA GLY A 136 22.64 -0.76 -5.39
C GLY A 136 22.75 -0.26 -6.83
N LYS A 137 22.86 -1.18 -7.79
CA LYS A 137 22.89 -0.85 -9.24
C LYS A 137 21.59 -0.20 -9.71
N ASP A 138 20.44 -0.61 -9.18
CA ASP A 138 19.15 -0.06 -9.59
C ASP A 138 18.98 1.36 -9.04
N VAL A 139 19.43 1.60 -7.81
CA VAL A 139 19.50 2.95 -7.22
C VAL A 139 20.49 3.83 -7.99
N ALA A 140 21.64 3.28 -8.42
CA ALA A 140 22.64 4.00 -9.21
C ALA A 140 22.12 4.45 -10.58
N ARG A 141 21.05 3.84 -11.11
CA ARG A 141 20.44 4.21 -12.39
C ARG A 141 19.43 5.34 -12.27
N LEU A 142 18.98 5.65 -11.05
CA LEU A 142 18.05 6.77 -10.82
C LEU A 142 18.72 8.11 -11.15
N PRO A 143 17.94 9.13 -11.58
CA PRO A 143 18.42 10.50 -11.66
C PRO A 143 18.81 11.03 -10.27
N ASN A 144 19.76 11.97 -10.22
CA ASN A 144 20.32 12.43 -8.94
C ASN A 144 19.26 12.91 -7.94
N TRP A 145 18.19 13.57 -8.42
CA TRP A 145 17.13 14.05 -7.54
C TRP A 145 16.35 12.91 -6.86
N LEU A 146 16.15 11.77 -7.52
CA LEU A 146 15.56 10.57 -6.90
C LEU A 146 16.58 9.93 -5.97
N GLN A 147 17.85 9.85 -6.36
CA GLN A 147 18.90 9.34 -5.47
C GLN A 147 18.98 10.14 -4.16
N LEU A 148 18.77 11.46 -4.18
CA LEU A 148 18.74 12.29 -2.97
C LEU A 148 17.61 11.88 -2.02
N ILE A 149 16.41 11.59 -2.54
CA ILE A 149 15.29 11.06 -1.74
C ILE A 149 15.68 9.71 -1.14
N PHE A 150 16.31 8.83 -1.91
CA PHE A 150 16.72 7.52 -1.40
C PHE A 150 17.82 7.63 -0.34
N ALA A 151 18.82 8.49 -0.58
CA ALA A 151 19.93 8.73 0.33
C ALA A 151 19.47 9.30 1.67
N SER A 152 18.43 10.14 1.72
CA SER A 152 17.90 10.66 2.99
C SER A 152 17.25 9.59 3.87
N HIS A 153 16.91 8.43 3.31
CA HIS A 153 16.38 7.27 4.03
C HIS A 153 17.36 6.09 4.08
N ALA A 154 18.57 6.24 3.51
CA ALA A 154 19.56 5.18 3.50
C ALA A 154 20.13 4.98 4.92
N VAL A 155 20.18 3.74 5.35
CA VAL A 155 20.77 3.32 6.62
C VAL A 155 21.96 2.41 6.35
N ARG A 156 22.91 2.40 7.29
CA ARG A 156 24.05 1.48 7.21
C ARG A 156 23.53 0.03 7.17
N PRO A 157 24.23 -0.88 6.48
CA PRO A 157 23.89 -2.29 6.45
C PRO A 157 23.60 -2.82 7.86
N ASN A 158 22.37 -3.29 8.07
CA ASN A 158 21.92 -3.82 9.36
C ASN A 158 21.00 -5.01 9.14
N GLY A 159 21.31 -6.11 9.81
CA GLY A 159 20.72 -7.42 9.55
C GLY A 159 21.10 -7.98 8.18
N ARG A 160 20.52 -9.13 7.86
CA ARG A 160 20.68 -9.77 6.54
C ARG A 160 19.82 -9.06 5.50
N VAL A 161 20.13 -9.28 4.23
CA VAL A 161 19.23 -8.94 3.13
C VAL A 161 18.00 -9.83 3.22
N SER A 162 16.85 -9.31 2.82
CA SER A 162 15.58 -10.06 2.71
C SER A 162 15.80 -11.44 2.08
N ALA A 163 15.33 -12.48 2.78
CA ALA A 163 15.50 -13.86 2.34
C ALA A 163 14.78 -14.13 1.01
N GLU A 164 13.57 -13.59 0.84
CA GLU A 164 12.80 -13.74 -0.38
C GLU A 164 13.41 -12.97 -1.56
N LEU A 165 14.04 -11.82 -1.30
CA LEU A 165 14.75 -11.07 -2.34
C LEU A 165 15.97 -11.82 -2.83
N LEU A 166 16.74 -12.42 -1.92
CA LEU A 166 17.86 -13.29 -2.29
C LEU A 166 17.38 -14.54 -3.02
N ALA A 167 16.27 -15.14 -2.57
CA ALA A 167 15.67 -16.29 -3.23
C ALA A 167 15.32 -15.99 -4.70
N SER A 168 14.71 -14.82 -4.96
CA SER A 168 14.36 -14.38 -6.30
C SER A 168 15.59 -13.97 -7.14
N GLN A 169 16.39 -13.02 -6.66
CA GLN A 169 17.44 -12.38 -7.49
C GLN A 169 18.77 -13.14 -7.54
N VAL A 170 19.08 -13.94 -6.52
CA VAL A 170 20.37 -14.68 -6.44
C VAL A 170 20.13 -16.17 -6.71
N HIS A 171 19.16 -16.77 -6.05
CA HIS A 171 18.92 -18.21 -6.17
C HIS A 171 17.98 -18.58 -7.33
N THR A 172 17.37 -17.60 -8.00
CA THR A 172 16.41 -17.82 -9.10
C THR A 172 15.23 -18.73 -8.73
N ARG A 173 14.82 -18.68 -7.45
CA ARG A 173 13.73 -19.44 -6.86
C ARG A 173 12.87 -18.49 -6.02
N PRO A 174 12.00 -17.67 -6.64
CA PRO A 174 11.10 -16.78 -5.92
C PRO A 174 10.26 -17.55 -4.89
N ALA A 175 9.98 -16.93 -3.76
CA ALA A 175 9.15 -17.53 -2.72
C ALA A 175 7.68 -17.63 -3.18
N GLU A 176 7.00 -18.72 -2.85
CA GLU A 176 5.56 -18.90 -3.07
C GLU A 176 4.75 -18.37 -1.89
N THR A 177 5.02 -17.12 -1.50
CA THR A 177 4.33 -16.43 -0.41
C THR A 177 3.53 -15.25 -0.96
N LEU A 178 2.59 -14.74 -0.18
CA LEU A 178 1.72 -13.64 -0.60
C LEU A 178 1.80 -12.49 0.40
N ALA A 179 1.89 -11.25 -0.11
CA ALA A 179 1.86 -10.07 0.73
C ALA A 179 0.50 -9.91 1.41
N PRO A 180 0.44 -9.58 2.73
CA PRO A 180 -0.81 -9.34 3.42
C PRO A 180 -1.64 -8.21 2.80
N GLU A 181 -1.02 -7.23 2.14
CA GLU A 181 -1.70 -6.21 1.34
C GLU A 181 -2.55 -6.83 0.21
N VAL A 182 -1.99 -7.82 -0.49
CA VAL A 182 -2.69 -8.55 -1.56
C VAL A 182 -3.68 -9.54 -0.96
N MET A 183 -3.31 -10.24 0.12
CA MET A 183 -4.21 -11.15 0.85
C MET A 183 -5.48 -10.44 1.30
N LEU A 184 -5.40 -9.20 1.77
CA LEU A 184 -6.56 -8.43 2.20
C LEU A 184 -7.55 -8.20 1.06
N SER A 185 -7.05 -7.82 -0.12
CA SER A 185 -7.88 -7.60 -1.29
C SER A 185 -8.56 -8.90 -1.74
N LEU A 186 -7.80 -9.99 -1.83
CA LEU A 186 -8.34 -11.31 -2.17
C LEU A 186 -9.34 -11.81 -1.13
N ALA A 187 -9.08 -11.62 0.17
CA ALA A 187 -10.00 -12.07 1.21
C ALA A 187 -11.34 -11.32 1.20
N VAL A 188 -11.33 -10.04 0.81
CA VAL A 188 -12.57 -9.26 0.60
C VAL A 188 -13.35 -9.78 -0.62
N GLU A 189 -12.65 -10.12 -1.71
CA GLU A 189 -13.24 -10.75 -2.89
C GLU A 189 -13.84 -12.12 -2.56
N ASP A 190 -13.06 -12.99 -1.88
CA ASP A 190 -13.48 -14.33 -1.44
C ASP A 190 -14.74 -14.28 -0.56
N LEU A 191 -14.78 -13.31 0.36
CA LEU A 191 -15.92 -13.11 1.27
C LEU A 191 -17.16 -12.67 0.51
N ASN A 192 -17.01 -11.75 -0.46
CA ASN A 192 -18.11 -11.31 -1.31
C ASN A 192 -18.63 -12.41 -2.21
N GLU A 193 -17.75 -13.22 -2.80
CA GLU A 193 -18.12 -14.36 -3.62
C GLU A 193 -18.88 -15.42 -2.80
N ALA A 194 -18.37 -15.74 -1.60
CA ALA A 194 -19.02 -16.67 -0.68
C ALA A 194 -20.41 -16.17 -0.26
N ALA A 195 -20.53 -14.89 0.15
CA ALA A 195 -21.80 -14.28 0.50
C ALA A 195 -22.77 -14.23 -0.69
N THR A 196 -22.28 -13.92 -1.90
CA THR A 196 -23.13 -13.93 -3.10
C THR A 196 -23.67 -15.32 -3.39
N THR A 197 -22.84 -16.36 -3.23
CA THR A 197 -23.25 -17.75 -3.46
C THR A 197 -24.24 -18.25 -2.41
N ALA A 198 -23.99 -17.97 -1.14
CA ALA A 198 -24.80 -18.49 -0.03
C ALA A 198 -26.05 -17.65 0.26
N TRP A 199 -25.91 -16.32 0.21
CA TRP A 199 -26.90 -15.34 0.66
C TRP A 199 -27.52 -14.52 -0.48
N GLY A 200 -27.02 -14.68 -1.72
CA GLY A 200 -27.57 -14.08 -2.93
C GLY A 200 -27.06 -12.68 -3.26
N GLN A 201 -26.21 -12.06 -2.43
CA GLN A 201 -25.61 -10.76 -2.69
C GLN A 201 -24.28 -10.58 -1.92
N PRO A 202 -23.38 -9.68 -2.35
CA PRO A 202 -22.12 -9.43 -1.65
C PRO A 202 -22.35 -8.78 -0.28
N VAL A 203 -21.47 -9.08 0.67
CA VAL A 203 -21.55 -8.53 2.03
C VAL A 203 -20.82 -7.20 2.18
N ILE A 204 -19.71 -7.00 1.47
CA ILE A 204 -18.92 -5.76 1.43
C ILE A 204 -19.28 -4.96 0.18
N ARG A 205 -19.69 -3.70 0.38
CA ARG A 205 -19.96 -2.75 -0.69
C ARG A 205 -18.68 -2.10 -1.20
N LEU A 206 -18.14 -2.64 -2.29
CA LEU A 206 -16.95 -2.11 -2.95
C LEU A 206 -17.30 -0.90 -3.83
N THR A 207 -17.05 0.31 -3.32
CA THR A 207 -17.08 1.55 -4.09
C THR A 207 -15.66 1.96 -4.50
N ASP A 208 -15.51 2.85 -5.48
CA ASP A 208 -14.21 3.38 -5.89
C ASP A 208 -13.41 3.95 -4.71
N THR A 209 -14.10 4.60 -3.76
CA THR A 209 -13.50 5.15 -2.54
C THR A 209 -12.96 4.05 -1.63
N ILE A 210 -13.72 2.96 -1.42
CA ILE A 210 -13.28 1.83 -0.60
C ILE A 210 -12.11 1.08 -1.27
N THR A 211 -12.18 0.89 -2.58
CA THR A 211 -11.09 0.28 -3.36
C THR A 211 -9.81 1.10 -3.30
N ALA A 212 -9.91 2.44 -3.39
CA ALA A 212 -8.76 3.33 -3.24
C ALA A 212 -8.19 3.29 -1.81
N LEU A 213 -9.06 3.29 -0.79
CA LEU A 213 -8.65 3.18 0.61
C LEU A 213 -7.94 1.85 0.89
N MET A 214 -8.45 0.75 0.33
CA MET A 214 -7.85 -0.58 0.43
C MET A 214 -6.46 -0.62 -0.19
N LYS A 215 -6.26 -0.04 -1.37
CA LYS A 215 -4.93 0.11 -1.99
C LYS A 215 -3.96 0.94 -1.13
N GLY A 216 -4.50 1.88 -0.34
CA GLY A 216 -3.74 2.67 0.63
C GLY A 216 -3.45 1.94 1.95
N CYS A 217 -3.91 0.69 2.15
CA CYS A 217 -3.60 -0.10 3.33
C CYS A 217 -2.33 -0.92 3.09
N HIS A 218 -1.17 -0.40 3.55
CA HIS A 218 0.10 -1.10 3.44
C HIS A 218 0.95 -0.94 4.70
N ARG A 219 1.80 -1.93 4.98
CA ARG A 219 2.61 -2.00 6.21
C ARG A 219 3.54 -0.81 6.42
N PHE A 220 4.04 -0.21 5.33
CA PHE A 220 4.92 0.96 5.39
C PHE A 220 4.24 2.25 5.86
N ARG A 221 2.94 2.25 6.14
CA ARG A 221 2.30 3.40 6.81
C ARG A 221 2.64 3.47 8.29
N VAL A 222 3.05 2.35 8.90
CA VAL A 222 3.34 2.30 10.33
C VAL A 222 4.78 2.72 10.59
N GLN A 223 4.99 4.02 10.83
CA GLN A 223 6.31 4.61 11.13
C GLN A 223 6.46 4.92 12.62
N GLN A 224 5.34 5.14 13.30
CA GLN A 224 5.21 5.36 14.73
C GLN A 224 4.08 4.47 15.30
N GLN A 225 4.06 4.28 16.61
CA GLN A 225 3.01 3.47 17.25
C GLN A 225 1.59 4.01 16.96
N THR A 226 1.47 5.33 16.84
CA THR A 226 0.19 6.00 16.52
C THR A 226 -0.34 5.66 15.12
N ASP A 227 0.56 5.38 14.18
CA ASP A 227 0.19 5.05 12.81
C ASP A 227 -0.47 3.68 12.70
N LEU A 228 -0.21 2.79 13.67
CA LEU A 228 -0.88 1.49 13.74
C LEU A 228 -2.39 1.67 13.95
N TYR A 229 -2.82 2.66 14.74
CA TYR A 229 -4.23 2.98 14.93
C TYR A 229 -4.85 3.56 13.66
N VAL A 230 -4.09 4.39 12.94
CA VAL A 230 -4.53 4.95 11.65
C VAL A 230 -4.74 3.83 10.65
N LEU A 231 -3.81 2.87 10.56
CA LEU A 231 -3.95 1.68 9.72
C LEU A 231 -5.16 0.84 10.16
N ALA A 232 -5.32 0.58 11.45
CA ALA A 232 -6.47 -0.16 12.00
C ALA A 232 -7.82 0.51 11.67
N LYS A 233 -7.87 1.86 11.73
CA LYS A 233 -9.03 2.66 11.37
C LYS A 233 -9.37 2.54 9.88
N ASP A 234 -8.37 2.61 9.00
CA ASP A 234 -8.56 2.45 7.56
C ASP A 234 -9.00 1.02 7.21
N VAL A 235 -8.39 0.00 7.82
CA VAL A 235 -8.83 -1.41 7.68
C VAL A 235 -10.26 -1.59 8.17
N THR A 236 -10.64 -0.99 9.31
CA THR A 236 -12.01 -1.05 9.82
C THR A 236 -13.01 -0.41 8.84
N ARG A 237 -12.65 0.71 8.20
CA ARG A 237 -13.47 1.36 7.17
C ARG A 237 -13.66 0.48 5.95
N VAL A 238 -12.57 -0.13 5.47
CA VAL A 238 -12.57 -1.01 4.30
C VAL A 238 -13.37 -2.28 4.56
N VAL A 239 -13.32 -2.83 5.77
CA VAL A 239 -13.88 -4.15 6.09
C VAL A 239 -15.21 -4.05 6.82
N LEU A 240 -15.26 -3.43 7.99
CA LEU A 240 -16.43 -3.50 8.88
C LEU A 240 -17.48 -2.42 8.58
N GLU A 241 -17.08 -1.21 8.20
CA GLU A 241 -18.02 -0.12 7.93
C GLU A 241 -18.63 -0.17 6.52
N SER A 242 -17.98 -0.88 5.60
CA SER A 242 -18.44 -1.12 4.23
C SER A 242 -19.39 -2.33 4.12
N MET A 243 -19.51 -3.13 5.18
CA MET A 243 -20.37 -4.31 5.23
C MET A 243 -21.86 -3.96 5.35
N ASP A 244 -22.71 -4.75 4.70
CA ASP A 244 -24.16 -4.65 4.80
C ASP A 244 -24.67 -5.25 6.12
N LEU A 245 -25.00 -4.37 7.08
CA LEU A 245 -25.48 -4.78 8.39
C LEU A 245 -26.81 -5.56 8.32
N ASP A 246 -27.74 -5.15 7.47
CA ASP A 246 -29.06 -5.79 7.40
C ASP A 246 -28.96 -7.20 6.81
N LEU A 247 -28.06 -7.41 5.85
CA LEU A 247 -27.73 -8.75 5.35
C LEU A 247 -27.20 -9.64 6.48
N LEU A 248 -26.25 -9.16 7.28
CA LEU A 248 -25.68 -9.92 8.39
C LEU A 248 -26.74 -10.27 9.45
N LEU A 249 -27.63 -9.33 9.77
CA LEU A 249 -28.71 -9.55 10.74
C LEU A 249 -29.72 -10.59 10.26
N LYS A 250 -29.99 -10.67 8.95
CA LYS A 250 -30.88 -11.68 8.36
C LYS A 250 -30.35 -13.11 8.54
N HIS A 251 -29.04 -13.29 8.51
CA HIS A 251 -28.39 -14.60 8.64
C HIS A 251 -27.89 -14.88 10.08
N GLY A 252 -28.07 -13.94 11.01
CA GLY A 252 -27.81 -14.13 12.43
C GLY A 252 -29.04 -14.56 13.23
N PRO A 253 -28.86 -14.93 14.51
CA PRO A 253 -29.98 -15.17 15.41
C PRO A 253 -30.82 -13.90 15.57
N PRO A 254 -32.16 -14.02 15.61
CA PRO A 254 -33.07 -12.89 15.70
C PRO A 254 -32.76 -12.04 16.94
N LEU A 255 -32.91 -10.72 16.80
CA LEU A 255 -32.76 -9.80 17.92
C LEU A 255 -33.85 -10.07 18.97
N LYS A 256 -33.45 -10.11 20.25
CA LYS A 256 -34.40 -10.22 21.35
C LYS A 256 -35.22 -8.93 21.45
N LYS A 257 -36.45 -9.03 21.95
CA LYS A 257 -37.31 -7.85 22.15
C LYS A 257 -36.61 -6.84 23.07
N GLY A 258 -36.40 -5.62 22.58
CA GLY A 258 -35.71 -4.55 23.32
C GLY A 258 -34.18 -4.57 23.22
N GLU A 259 -33.59 -5.48 22.45
CA GLU A 259 -32.15 -5.51 22.20
C GLU A 259 -31.75 -4.45 21.15
N ASN A 260 -30.69 -3.69 21.44
CA ASN A 260 -30.14 -2.73 20.50
C ASN A 260 -29.53 -3.43 19.28
N ARG A 261 -29.61 -2.77 18.11
CA ARG A 261 -28.95 -3.25 16.90
C ARG A 261 -27.44 -3.34 17.14
N PRO A 262 -26.82 -4.53 16.96
CA PRO A 262 -25.38 -4.68 17.12
C PRO A 262 -24.63 -3.97 15.99
N GLY A 263 -23.40 -3.54 16.26
CA GLY A 263 -22.49 -3.09 15.21
C GLY A 263 -22.07 -4.23 14.28
N THR A 264 -21.56 -3.88 13.10
CA THR A 264 -21.29 -4.84 12.00
C THR A 264 -20.37 -5.99 12.37
N ARG A 265 -19.31 -5.74 13.15
CA ARG A 265 -18.43 -6.78 13.69
C ARG A 265 -19.21 -7.84 14.48
N THR A 266 -20.05 -7.38 15.41
CA THR A 266 -20.85 -8.26 16.26
C THR A 266 -21.94 -8.96 15.46
N ALA A 267 -22.53 -8.30 14.46
CA ALA A 267 -23.50 -8.92 13.56
C ALA A 267 -22.86 -10.05 12.73
N LEU A 268 -21.65 -9.85 12.19
CA LEU A 268 -20.91 -10.89 11.47
C LEU A 268 -20.59 -12.08 12.38
N GLN A 269 -20.06 -11.84 13.59
CA GLN A 269 -19.79 -12.90 14.56
C GLN A 269 -21.06 -13.70 14.89
N ARG A 270 -22.19 -13.01 15.09
CA ARG A 270 -23.49 -13.64 15.35
C ARG A 270 -23.97 -14.49 14.19
N ALA A 271 -23.78 -14.03 12.94
CA ALA A 271 -24.11 -14.82 11.76
C ALA A 271 -23.26 -16.10 11.70
N LEU A 272 -21.93 -15.98 11.80
CA LEU A 272 -21.02 -17.13 11.80
C LEU A 272 -21.33 -18.13 12.92
N ALA A 273 -21.70 -17.65 14.11
CA ALA A 273 -22.06 -18.49 15.25
C ALA A 273 -23.26 -19.42 15.00
N THR A 274 -24.12 -19.12 14.01
CA THR A 274 -25.21 -20.03 13.63
C THR A 274 -24.72 -21.29 12.95
N GLN A 275 -23.52 -21.28 12.35
CA GLN A 275 -22.92 -22.41 11.67
C GLN A 275 -21.92 -23.16 12.57
N ILE A 276 -21.05 -22.42 13.26
CA ILE A 276 -19.92 -22.99 13.99
C ILE A 276 -20.05 -22.90 15.52
N GLY A 277 -21.14 -22.33 16.03
CA GLY A 277 -21.34 -22.09 17.47
C GLY A 277 -20.69 -20.80 17.97
N ALA A 278 -21.08 -20.37 19.18
CA ALA A 278 -20.73 -19.06 19.71
C ALA A 278 -19.25 -18.90 20.09
N ASP A 279 -18.66 -19.90 20.77
CA ASP A 279 -17.25 -19.84 21.18
C ASP A 279 -16.29 -19.90 19.99
N PRO A 280 -16.42 -20.84 19.03
CA PRO A 280 -15.56 -20.86 17.85
C PRO A 280 -15.68 -19.58 17.01
N ALA A 281 -16.89 -19.02 16.88
CA ALA A 281 -17.08 -17.75 16.17
C ALA A 281 -16.43 -16.57 16.89
N ARG A 282 -16.43 -16.54 18.23
CA ARG A 282 -15.73 -15.52 19.02
C ARG A 282 -14.23 -15.59 18.80
N ASP A 283 -13.68 -16.80 18.84
CA ASP A 283 -12.24 -17.01 18.74
C ASP A 283 -11.73 -16.68 17.33
N LEU A 284 -12.47 -17.09 16.28
CA LEU A 284 -12.20 -16.68 14.90
C LEU A 284 -12.26 -15.17 14.71
N MET A 285 -13.24 -14.50 15.31
CA MET A 285 -13.41 -13.04 15.17
C MET A 285 -12.47 -12.21 16.06
N ALA A 286 -11.64 -12.85 16.90
CA ALA A 286 -10.75 -12.17 17.84
C ALA A 286 -9.79 -11.17 17.15
N PRO A 287 -9.13 -11.48 16.02
CA PRO A 287 -8.26 -10.51 15.35
C PRO A 287 -9.02 -9.27 14.86
N LEU A 288 -10.19 -9.43 14.25
CA LEU A 288 -11.04 -8.30 13.85
C LEU A 288 -11.56 -7.51 15.06
N ALA A 289 -11.78 -8.16 16.20
CA ALA A 289 -12.05 -7.47 17.45
C ALA A 289 -10.85 -6.63 17.91
N GLY A 290 -9.63 -7.14 17.76
CA GLY A 290 -8.39 -6.42 18.02
C GLY A 290 -8.20 -5.19 17.12
N VAL A 291 -8.43 -5.33 15.80
CA VAL A 291 -8.41 -4.19 14.85
C VAL A 291 -9.41 -3.10 15.28
N TYR A 292 -10.62 -3.52 15.67
CA TYR A 292 -11.64 -2.58 16.13
C TYR A 292 -11.25 -1.89 17.45
N ASP A 293 -10.66 -2.61 18.40
CA ASP A 293 -10.16 -2.02 19.65
C ASP A 293 -9.04 -0.99 19.38
N LEU A 294 -8.10 -1.29 18.46
CA LEU A 294 -7.05 -0.34 18.04
C LEU A 294 -7.64 0.91 17.37
N ARG A 295 -8.73 0.77 16.61
CA ARG A 295 -9.41 1.93 16.02
C ARG A 295 -9.97 2.88 17.09
N LEU A 296 -10.44 2.38 18.23
CA LEU A 296 -11.11 3.17 19.27
C LEU A 296 -10.16 4.07 20.08
N ASN A 297 -8.86 4.04 19.78
CA ASN A 297 -7.81 4.73 20.53
C ASN A 297 -7.86 6.28 20.52
N ASP A 298 -8.88 6.87 19.88
CA ASP A 298 -9.13 8.33 19.86
C ASP A 298 -9.90 8.81 21.12
N ALA A 299 -10.32 7.91 22.01
CA ALA A 299 -11.08 8.23 23.22
C ALA A 299 -10.26 7.98 24.51
N HIS A 300 -10.63 8.64 25.62
CA HIS A 300 -9.93 8.74 26.91
C HIS A 300 -9.52 7.44 27.65
N HIS A 301 -9.56 6.25 27.02
CA HIS A 301 -9.12 4.93 27.51
C HIS A 301 -8.05 4.28 26.60
N ALA A 302 -7.17 5.08 26.04
CA ALA A 302 -6.28 4.70 24.95
C ALA A 302 -5.37 3.47 25.24
N GLN A 303 -4.80 3.40 26.44
CA GLN A 303 -3.77 2.41 26.74
C GLN A 303 -4.32 0.98 26.94
N ASP A 304 -5.46 0.83 27.62
CA ASP A 304 -6.11 -0.48 27.81
C ASP A 304 -6.59 -1.07 26.47
N LYS A 305 -7.06 -0.21 25.56
CA LYS A 305 -7.50 -0.60 24.22
C LYS A 305 -6.34 -0.94 23.30
N LEU A 306 -5.20 -0.28 23.45
CA LEU A 306 -3.96 -0.68 22.79
C LEU A 306 -3.55 -2.09 23.20
N GLU A 307 -3.40 -2.36 24.49
CA GLU A 307 -2.94 -3.67 24.97
C GLU A 307 -3.92 -4.79 24.60
N SER A 308 -5.23 -4.53 24.74
CA SER A 308 -6.28 -5.45 24.28
C SER A 308 -6.16 -5.72 22.79
N GLY A 309 -6.03 -4.67 21.97
CA GLY A 309 -5.93 -4.78 20.52
C GLY A 309 -4.71 -5.56 20.04
N LEU A 310 -3.53 -5.25 20.59
CA LEU A 310 -2.30 -5.99 20.29
C LEU A 310 -2.39 -7.46 20.70
N ARG A 311 -2.92 -7.74 21.89
CA ARG A 311 -3.10 -9.12 22.38
C ARG A 311 -4.04 -9.92 21.49
N LEU A 312 -5.18 -9.36 21.10
CA LEU A 312 -6.16 -10.02 20.24
C LEU A 312 -5.62 -10.27 18.83
N LEU A 313 -4.73 -9.40 18.35
CA LEU A 313 -4.04 -9.56 17.07
C LEU A 313 -2.77 -10.43 17.18
N GLY A 314 -2.34 -10.83 18.38
CA GLY A 314 -1.08 -11.56 18.57
C GLY A 314 0.18 -10.74 18.27
N ILE A 315 0.09 -9.40 18.25
CA ILE A 315 1.21 -8.51 17.95
C ILE A 315 2.04 -8.27 19.21
N GLN A 316 3.35 -8.49 19.09
CA GLN A 316 4.30 -8.11 20.14
C GLN A 316 4.79 -6.67 19.90
N SER A 317 4.75 -5.84 20.94
CA SER A 317 5.18 -4.43 20.87
C SER A 317 6.68 -4.27 20.58
N THR A 318 7.47 -5.32 20.77
CA THR A 318 8.90 -5.37 20.48
C THR A 318 9.22 -5.59 18.99
N TRP A 319 8.23 -6.00 18.19
CA TRP A 319 8.44 -6.20 16.76
C TRP A 319 8.68 -4.87 16.05
N PRO A 320 9.47 -4.87 14.95
CA PRO A 320 9.56 -3.70 14.09
C PRO A 320 8.17 -3.23 13.66
N LEU A 321 7.94 -1.91 13.68
CA LEU A 321 6.62 -1.32 13.41
C LEU A 321 6.01 -1.76 12.07
N VAL A 322 6.85 -1.89 11.04
CA VAL A 322 6.46 -2.46 9.74
C VAL A 322 5.90 -3.88 9.88
N ARG A 323 6.54 -4.73 10.69
CA ARG A 323 6.09 -6.09 10.94
C ARG A 323 4.79 -6.12 11.76
N GLN A 324 4.57 -5.15 12.64
CA GLN A 324 3.27 -4.98 13.32
C GLN A 324 2.15 -4.64 12.31
N GLY A 325 2.41 -3.71 11.38
CA GLY A 325 1.46 -3.35 10.32
C GLY A 325 1.17 -4.50 9.35
N GLU A 326 2.21 -5.24 8.96
CA GLU A 326 2.10 -6.47 8.17
C GLU A 326 1.21 -7.50 8.86
N HIS A 327 1.46 -7.77 10.14
CA HIS A 327 0.70 -8.76 10.90
C HIS A 327 -0.76 -8.36 11.07
N LEU A 328 -1.04 -7.07 11.30
CA LEU A 328 -2.41 -6.54 11.37
C LEU A 328 -3.18 -6.83 10.08
N LEU A 329 -2.58 -6.52 8.93
CA LEU A 329 -3.20 -6.77 7.62
C LEU A 329 -3.38 -8.27 7.36
N GLY A 330 -2.35 -9.08 7.65
CA GLY A 330 -2.36 -10.53 7.44
C GLY A 330 -3.43 -11.23 8.28
N GLN A 331 -3.51 -10.94 9.58
CA GLN A 331 -4.51 -11.53 10.47
C GLN A 331 -5.94 -11.12 10.09
N THR A 332 -6.14 -9.86 9.67
CA THR A 332 -7.42 -9.41 9.11
C THR A 332 -7.79 -10.24 7.88
N ALA A 333 -6.89 -10.39 6.92
CA ALA A 333 -7.14 -11.15 5.70
C ALA A 333 -7.44 -12.64 5.98
N ILE A 334 -6.69 -13.26 6.88
CA ILE A 334 -6.93 -14.65 7.30
C ILE A 334 -8.33 -14.78 7.93
N THR A 335 -8.70 -13.89 8.84
CA THR A 335 -10.01 -13.91 9.51
C THR A 335 -11.16 -13.80 8.49
N LEU A 336 -11.03 -12.90 7.51
CA LEU A 336 -12.03 -12.73 6.47
C LEU A 336 -12.13 -13.95 5.56
N ARG A 337 -11.01 -14.58 5.22
CA ARG A 337 -11.02 -15.79 4.39
C ARG A 337 -11.60 -16.99 5.12
N GLU A 338 -11.32 -17.15 6.42
CA GLU A 338 -11.97 -18.18 7.24
C GLU A 338 -13.48 -17.94 7.36
N ALA A 339 -13.90 -16.69 7.56
CA ALA A 339 -15.31 -16.32 7.52
C ALA A 339 -15.94 -16.65 6.15
N ALA A 340 -15.24 -16.37 5.05
CA ALA A 340 -15.68 -16.72 3.70
C ALA A 340 -15.85 -18.24 3.53
N CYS A 341 -14.92 -19.05 4.04
CA CYS A 341 -15.04 -20.51 4.02
C CYS A 341 -16.28 -21.00 4.76
N ILE A 342 -16.56 -20.46 5.95
CA ILE A 342 -17.77 -20.79 6.72
C ILE A 342 -19.03 -20.37 5.96
N ILE A 343 -19.02 -19.19 5.35
CA ILE A 343 -20.16 -18.69 4.58
C ILE A 343 -20.39 -19.54 3.33
N ARG A 344 -19.34 -19.99 2.65
CA ARG A 344 -19.43 -20.85 1.47
C ARG A 344 -20.03 -22.22 1.80
N ALA A 345 -19.87 -22.70 3.02
CA ALA A 345 -20.44 -23.95 3.49
C ALA A 345 -21.94 -23.85 3.84
N TRP A 346 -22.52 -22.65 3.84
CA TRP A 346 -23.96 -22.48 4.08
C TRP A 346 -24.77 -23.06 2.90
N PRO A 347 -25.86 -23.82 3.15
CA PRO A 347 -26.77 -24.19 2.09
C PRO A 347 -27.26 -22.95 1.34
N PRO A 348 -27.21 -22.93 -0.01
CA PRO A 348 -27.64 -21.77 -0.77
C PRO A 348 -29.11 -21.49 -0.46
N SER A 349 -29.41 -20.21 -0.26
CA SER A 349 -30.78 -19.75 -0.07
C SER A 349 -31.63 -20.25 -1.25
N GLN A 350 -32.63 -21.12 -1.01
CA GLN A 350 -33.52 -21.57 -2.09
C GLN A 350 -34.09 -20.34 -2.81
N PRO A 351 -34.05 -20.28 -4.16
CA PRO A 351 -34.76 -19.23 -4.88
C PRO A 351 -36.23 -19.32 -4.48
N LEU A 352 -36.80 -18.19 -4.04
CA LEU A 352 -38.23 -18.06 -3.76
C LEU A 352 -38.99 -18.61 -4.97
N MET A 353 -39.59 -19.81 -4.82
CA MET A 353 -40.51 -20.29 -5.83
C MET A 353 -41.60 -19.24 -6.00
N PRO A 354 -41.92 -18.81 -7.24
CA PRO A 354 -43.02 -17.88 -7.45
C PRO A 354 -44.27 -18.53 -6.87
N GLN A 355 -44.90 -17.84 -5.91
CA GLN A 355 -46.16 -18.33 -5.38
C GLN A 355 -47.15 -18.49 -6.53
N PRO A 356 -47.86 -19.64 -6.62
CA PRO A 356 -48.84 -19.82 -7.66
C PRO A 356 -49.88 -18.71 -7.54
N LEU A 357 -50.09 -17.99 -8.64
CA LEU A 357 -51.18 -17.03 -8.80
C LEU A 357 -52.48 -17.74 -8.37
N SER A 358 -53.05 -17.29 -7.27
CA SER A 358 -54.39 -17.66 -6.85
C SER A 358 -55.35 -17.26 -7.97
N THR A 359 -55.79 -18.25 -8.73
CA THR A 359 -56.90 -18.14 -9.66
C THR A 359 -58.16 -18.16 -8.81
N GLU A 360 -58.66 -16.96 -8.49
CA GLU A 360 -60.04 -16.82 -7.99
C GLU A 360 -61.00 -17.09 -9.15
N ALA A 361 -61.95 -17.98 -8.89
CA ALA A 361 -63.06 -18.37 -9.75
C ALA A 361 -64.35 -17.65 -9.31
#